data_AF-A0A7C5J6C8-F1
#
_entry.id   AF-A0A7C5J6C8-F1
#
_cell.length_a   1.000
_cell.length_b   1.000
_cell.length_c   1.000
_cell.angle_alpha   90.00
_cell.angle_beta   90.00
_cell.angle_gamma   90.00
#
_symmetry.space_group_name_H-M   'P 1'
#
loop_
_entity.id
_entity.type
_entity.pdbx_description
1 polymer ?
#
loop_
_entity_poly.entity_id
_entity_poly.type
_entity_poly.pdbx_seq_one_letter_code
_entity_poly.pdbx_strand_id
1 'polypeptide(L)'
;MERLWAPLVPSLRWLSGSDSAMPIEAADVRHADVAFVLDPVPPLQLESLLRAFDRVFEVRVPSAAPGGGLPGFWDLYYGRPVSEILIVEHRRGEPSPRLRRRVEVTTKQPFRAYVTAICELSARLPAEASSGTFDHGHTTTSSWSSTPELPQIVYGVGKTLVGSMNRRFDWAIRQPTWSIGLIERPIGAVAPDDTTIWFEPPRHHLWADPFGVRTPEGLTILAEELDLRDGVGRIIQLAYAEGKVNVIGRDVLSCKGHASYPFLLRDEGAVFCVPETSQDREVALYRARDLTHGDWVKETTLLSGVQAVDSSLTFHEGTWFM
;
A
#
# COMPACT_ATOMS: atom_id res chain seq x y z
N MET A 1 28.05 -28.17 5.47
CA MET A 1 27.83 -26.71 5.58
C MET A 1 27.76 -26.13 4.17
N GLU A 2 26.81 -26.47 3.31
CA GLU A 2 25.33 -26.42 3.38
C GLU A 2 24.71 -25.01 3.46
N ARG A 3 24.04 -24.64 2.34
CA ARG A 3 22.79 -23.87 2.12
C ARG A 3 22.70 -22.46 2.75
N LEU A 4 22.16 -21.42 2.10
CA LEU A 4 21.07 -21.21 1.14
C LEU A 4 21.54 -20.05 0.23
N TRP A 5 21.27 -19.93 -1.08
CA TRP A 5 20.02 -19.50 -1.68
C TRP A 5 20.08 -19.76 -3.20
N ALA A 6 19.13 -20.53 -3.70
CA ALA A 6 18.58 -20.54 -5.05
C ALA A 6 17.22 -21.27 -4.95
N PRO A 7 16.27 -21.15 -5.91
CA PRO A 7 16.04 -20.12 -6.93
C PRO A 7 14.56 -19.68 -6.98
N LEU A 8 14.25 -18.43 -7.38
CA LEU A 8 12.95 -18.08 -7.99
C LEU A 8 13.18 -16.93 -8.97
N VAL A 9 13.75 -17.26 -10.13
CA VAL A 9 13.68 -16.41 -11.31
C VAL A 9 12.71 -17.10 -12.27
N PRO A 10 11.49 -16.60 -12.49
CA PRO A 10 10.78 -16.93 -13.72
C PRO A 10 11.59 -16.28 -14.84
N SER A 11 12.27 -17.10 -15.63
CA SER A 11 13.01 -16.64 -16.80
C SER A 11 12.03 -16.14 -17.86
N LEU A 12 11.59 -14.88 -17.75
CA LEU A 12 11.01 -14.13 -18.86
C LEU A 12 12.18 -13.54 -19.66
N ARG A 13 12.49 -14.13 -20.82
CA ARG A 13 13.43 -13.50 -21.77
C ARG A 13 12.67 -12.54 -22.67
N TRP A 14 13.17 -11.31 -22.69
CA TRP A 14 12.78 -10.22 -23.58
C TRP A 14 13.12 -10.54 -25.04
N LEU A 15 12.18 -10.25 -25.95
CA LEU A 15 12.44 -10.14 -27.39
C LEU A 15 12.42 -8.66 -27.76
N SER A 16 13.53 -7.95 -27.54
CA SER A 16 13.79 -6.72 -28.29
C SER A 16 14.40 -7.11 -29.63
N GLY A 17 13.80 -6.66 -30.73
CA GLY A 17 14.22 -7.02 -32.09
C GLY A 17 15.67 -6.65 -32.37
N SER A 18 16.50 -7.68 -32.59
CA SER A 18 17.51 -7.83 -33.65
C SER A 18 18.43 -9.01 -33.30
N ASP A 19 18.46 -10.00 -34.19
CA ASP A 19 19.44 -11.08 -34.32
C ASP A 19 19.82 -11.92 -33.08
N SER A 20 19.05 -13.00 -32.85
CA SER A 20 19.52 -14.38 -32.58
C SER A 20 18.39 -15.20 -31.96
N ALA A 21 17.62 -15.89 -32.79
CA ALA A 21 16.64 -16.86 -32.33
C ALA A 21 17.36 -18.15 -31.88
N MET A 22 17.26 -18.49 -30.59
CA MET A 22 17.40 -19.88 -30.15
C MET A 22 16.00 -20.45 -29.87
N PRO A 23 15.71 -21.68 -30.31
CA PRO A 23 14.38 -22.24 -30.24
C PRO A 23 14.00 -22.54 -28.79
N ILE A 24 12.80 -22.12 -28.40
CA ILE A 24 12.14 -22.54 -27.16
C ILE A 24 11.76 -24.01 -27.35
N GLU A 25 12.23 -24.90 -26.48
CA GLU A 25 11.80 -26.30 -26.43
C GLU A 25 10.30 -26.34 -26.15
N ALA A 26 9.54 -26.82 -27.15
CA ALA A 26 8.08 -26.75 -27.23
C ALA A 26 7.33 -27.58 -26.15
N ALA A 27 7.99 -28.14 -25.14
CA ALA A 27 7.40 -29.14 -24.26
C ALA A 27 6.39 -28.58 -23.24
N ASP A 28 6.59 -27.36 -22.71
CA ASP A 28 5.79 -26.86 -21.57
C ASP A 28 4.64 -25.90 -21.94
N VAL A 29 4.41 -25.63 -23.22
CA VAL A 29 3.33 -24.72 -23.70
C VAL A 29 2.25 -25.45 -24.53
N ARG A 30 2.30 -26.79 -24.63
CA ARG A 30 1.48 -27.58 -25.58
C ARG A 30 -0.04 -27.67 -25.31
N HIS A 31 -0.57 -27.01 -24.29
CA HIS A 31 -2.01 -27.10 -23.98
C HIS A 31 -2.78 -25.79 -24.10
N ALA A 32 -2.11 -24.66 -24.38
CA ALA A 32 -2.79 -23.39 -24.62
C ALA A 32 -2.37 -22.82 -25.97
N ASP A 33 -3.32 -22.79 -26.92
CA ASP A 33 -3.15 -22.20 -28.26
C ASP A 33 -3.21 -20.65 -28.19
N VAL A 34 -2.32 -20.07 -27.39
CA VAL A 34 -2.37 -18.67 -26.93
C VAL A 34 -0.99 -18.01 -26.97
N ALA A 35 -0.93 -16.77 -27.48
CA ALA A 35 0.24 -15.89 -27.41
C ALA A 35 -0.04 -14.62 -26.59
N PHE A 36 0.99 -14.08 -25.92
CA PHE A 36 0.93 -12.83 -25.16
C PHE A 36 1.95 -11.85 -25.70
N VAL A 37 1.53 -10.60 -25.88
CA VAL A 37 2.41 -9.53 -26.36
C VAL A 37 2.20 -8.23 -25.59
N LEU A 38 3.30 -7.51 -25.42
CA LEU A 38 3.34 -6.18 -24.81
C LEU A 38 3.51 -5.15 -25.93
N ASP A 39 2.69 -4.10 -25.88
CA ASP A 39 2.63 -2.94 -26.77
C ASP A 39 3.98 -2.47 -27.39
N PRO A 40 4.03 -2.02 -28.66
CA PRO A 40 3.10 -2.28 -29.77
C PRO A 40 3.59 -3.41 -30.68
N VAL A 41 2.66 -4.25 -31.15
CA VAL A 41 2.91 -5.25 -32.21
C VAL A 41 2.55 -4.65 -33.56
N PRO A 42 3.49 -4.57 -34.52
CA PRO A 42 3.17 -4.17 -35.88
C PRO A 42 2.09 -5.08 -36.49
N PRO A 43 1.15 -4.56 -37.31
CA PRO A 43 0.07 -5.35 -37.91
C PRO A 43 0.56 -6.63 -38.62
N LEU A 44 1.70 -6.56 -39.31
CA LEU A 44 2.32 -7.69 -40.01
C LEU A 44 2.79 -8.83 -39.06
N GLN A 45 3.24 -8.47 -37.85
CA GLN A 45 3.61 -9.45 -36.83
C GLN A 45 2.37 -10.04 -36.16
N LEU A 46 1.32 -9.24 -35.96
CA LEU A 46 0.05 -9.73 -35.41
C LEU A 46 -0.59 -10.78 -36.32
N GLU A 47 -0.63 -10.56 -37.64
CA GLU A 47 -1.11 -11.58 -38.59
C GLU A 47 -0.29 -12.87 -38.51
N SER A 48 1.03 -12.74 -38.38
CA SER A 48 1.93 -13.91 -38.27
C SER A 48 1.66 -14.69 -36.98
N LEU A 49 1.44 -13.99 -35.86
CA LEU A 49 1.06 -14.61 -34.58
C LEU A 49 -0.32 -15.25 -34.65
N LEU A 50 -1.30 -14.60 -35.28
CA LEU A 50 -2.64 -15.16 -35.47
C LEU A 50 -2.66 -16.33 -36.46
N ARG A 51 -1.62 -16.56 -37.28
CA ARG A 51 -1.45 -17.80 -38.07
C ARG A 51 -0.91 -18.96 -37.23
N ALA A 52 -0.17 -18.67 -36.17
CA ALA A 52 0.42 -19.66 -35.27
C ALA A 52 -0.48 -19.99 -34.07
N PHE A 53 -1.23 -19.01 -33.55
CA PHE A 53 -2.07 -19.15 -32.35
C PHE A 53 -3.52 -18.74 -32.65
N ASP A 54 -4.49 -19.40 -32.03
CA ASP A 54 -5.92 -19.06 -32.18
C ASP A 54 -6.31 -17.79 -31.41
N ARG A 55 -5.60 -17.51 -30.30
CA ARG A 55 -5.81 -16.34 -29.45
C ARG A 55 -4.49 -15.62 -29.20
N VAL A 56 -4.49 -14.30 -29.37
CA VAL A 56 -3.35 -13.44 -29.05
C VAL A 56 -3.83 -12.36 -28.10
N PHE A 57 -3.27 -12.30 -26.90
CA PHE A 57 -3.55 -11.24 -25.94
C PHE A 57 -2.48 -10.16 -26.04
N GLU A 58 -2.91 -8.92 -26.22
CA GLU A 58 -2.09 -7.73 -26.29
C GLU A 58 -2.36 -6.87 -25.06
N VAL A 59 -1.32 -6.61 -24.27
CA VAL A 59 -1.38 -5.60 -23.21
C VAL A 59 -1.05 -4.26 -23.85
N ARG A 60 -2.03 -3.37 -23.90
CA ARG A 60 -1.91 -2.00 -24.40
C ARG A 60 -1.84 -1.03 -23.25
N VAL A 61 -0.93 -0.07 -23.35
CA VAL A 61 -0.95 1.11 -22.50
C VAL A 61 -1.34 2.25 -23.43
N PRO A 62 -2.56 2.82 -23.38
CA PRO A 62 -3.05 3.78 -24.38
C PRO A 62 -2.17 5.02 -24.55
N SER A 63 -1.29 5.29 -23.59
CA SER A 63 -0.30 6.35 -23.66
C SER A 63 1.01 5.93 -24.37
N ALA A 64 1.24 4.67 -24.72
CA ALA A 64 2.42 4.21 -25.46
C ALA A 64 2.26 4.52 -26.97
N ALA A 65 3.19 5.30 -27.52
CA ALA A 65 3.16 5.66 -28.93
C ALA A 65 3.45 4.42 -29.81
N PRO A 66 2.78 4.26 -30.97
CA PRO A 66 3.21 3.31 -31.99
C PRO A 66 4.56 3.80 -32.54
N GLY A 67 5.66 3.20 -32.08
CA GLY A 67 7.01 3.63 -32.41
C GLY A 67 8.03 3.55 -31.28
N GLY A 68 7.58 3.22 -30.07
CA GLY A 68 8.47 2.99 -28.93
C GLY A 68 8.57 4.17 -27.97
N GLY A 69 8.65 3.82 -26.69
CA GLY A 69 8.68 4.71 -25.53
C GLY A 69 8.49 3.85 -24.29
N LEU A 70 8.89 4.34 -23.11
CA LEU A 70 8.61 3.63 -21.86
C LEU A 70 7.08 3.61 -21.64
N PRO A 71 6.46 2.44 -21.42
CA PRO A 71 5.02 2.34 -21.18
C PRO A 71 4.59 3.31 -20.08
N GLY A 72 3.56 4.12 -20.33
CA GLY A 72 3.05 5.06 -19.33
C GLY A 72 3.85 6.35 -19.12
N PHE A 73 4.93 6.54 -19.88
CA PHE A 73 5.79 7.73 -19.79
C PHE A 73 5.00 9.04 -19.94
N TRP A 74 4.06 9.09 -20.89
CA TRP A 74 3.30 10.32 -21.13
C TRP A 74 2.33 10.64 -19.99
N ASP A 75 1.77 9.63 -19.33
CA ASP A 75 0.95 9.86 -18.14
C ASP A 75 1.78 10.47 -17.01
N LEU A 76 3.02 10.01 -16.84
CA LEU A 76 3.98 10.59 -15.90
C LEU A 76 4.42 12.01 -16.33
N TYR A 77 4.69 12.23 -17.62
CA TYR A 77 5.11 13.50 -18.19
C TYR A 77 4.06 14.60 -18.02
N TYR A 78 2.79 14.28 -18.31
CA TYR A 78 1.66 15.20 -18.18
C TYR A 78 1.09 15.26 -16.75
N GLY A 79 1.63 14.49 -15.80
CA GLY A 79 1.21 14.52 -14.39
C GLY A 79 -0.17 13.92 -14.14
N ARG A 80 -0.58 12.93 -14.93
CA ARG A 80 -1.83 12.20 -14.71
C ARG A 80 -1.72 11.33 -13.47
N PRO A 81 -2.75 11.25 -12.61
CA PRO A 81 -2.68 10.50 -11.34
C PRO A 81 -2.70 8.98 -11.51
N VAL A 82 -3.17 8.50 -12.66
CA VAL A 82 -3.30 7.09 -13.02
C VAL A 82 -2.92 6.86 -14.48
N SER A 83 -2.38 5.67 -14.76
CA SER A 83 -2.22 5.13 -16.10
C SER A 83 -3.18 3.98 -16.30
N GLU A 84 -3.93 4.02 -17.40
CA GLU A 84 -4.76 2.90 -17.81
C GLU A 84 -3.92 1.86 -18.54
N ILE A 85 -4.16 0.59 -18.22
CA ILE A 85 -3.60 -0.57 -18.90
C ILE A 85 -4.78 -1.39 -19.40
N LEU A 86 -4.82 -1.64 -20.70
CA LEU A 86 -5.86 -2.40 -21.38
C LEU A 86 -5.33 -3.77 -21.77
N ILE A 87 -6.15 -4.79 -21.60
CA ILE A 87 -5.88 -6.13 -22.11
C ILE A 87 -6.82 -6.39 -23.26
N VAL A 88 -6.26 -6.71 -24.40
CA VAL A 88 -7.00 -6.84 -25.65
C VAL A 88 -6.77 -8.24 -26.22
N GLU A 89 -7.83 -8.98 -26.48
CA GLU A 89 -7.77 -10.28 -27.15
C GLU A 89 -8.01 -10.12 -28.65
N HIS A 90 -7.10 -10.64 -29.45
CA HIS A 90 -7.26 -10.87 -30.88
C HIS A 90 -7.53 -12.35 -31.11
N ARG A 91 -8.51 -12.65 -31.96
CA ARG A 91 -8.87 -14.02 -32.31
C ARG A 91 -8.69 -14.24 -33.79
N ARG A 92 -8.23 -15.44 -34.15
CA ARG A 92 -8.13 -15.86 -35.54
C ARG A 92 -9.51 -15.78 -36.20
N GLY A 93 -9.60 -15.04 -37.30
CA GLY A 93 -10.85 -14.86 -38.06
C GLY A 93 -11.79 -13.77 -37.55
N GLU A 94 -11.49 -13.11 -36.41
CA GLU A 94 -12.24 -11.93 -35.96
C GLU A 94 -11.51 -10.64 -36.36
N PRO A 95 -12.17 -9.70 -37.06
CA PRO A 95 -11.50 -8.50 -37.58
C PRO A 95 -11.28 -7.42 -36.51
N SER A 96 -11.89 -7.54 -35.33
CA SER A 96 -11.84 -6.53 -34.29
C SER A 96 -11.37 -7.12 -32.96
N PRO A 97 -10.39 -6.48 -32.30
CA PRO A 97 -9.96 -6.89 -30.98
C PRO A 97 -11.07 -6.73 -29.93
N ARG A 98 -11.09 -7.61 -28.92
CA ARG A 98 -11.99 -7.52 -27.76
C ARG A 98 -11.25 -7.01 -26.55
N LEU A 99 -11.73 -5.96 -25.90
CA LEU A 99 -11.22 -5.57 -24.58
C LEU A 99 -11.63 -6.63 -23.56
N ARG A 100 -10.65 -7.17 -22.84
CA ARG A 100 -10.84 -8.15 -21.77
C ARG A 100 -10.76 -7.53 -20.38
N ARG A 101 -9.96 -6.48 -20.21
CA ARG A 101 -9.81 -5.82 -18.92
C ARG A 101 -9.25 -4.42 -19.06
N ARG A 102 -9.65 -3.56 -18.14
CA ARG A 102 -9.00 -2.28 -17.83
C ARG A 102 -8.45 -2.35 -16.41
N VAL A 103 -7.19 -1.98 -16.24
CA VAL A 103 -6.52 -1.87 -14.94
C VAL A 103 -5.92 -0.48 -14.83
N GLU A 104 -6.04 0.14 -13.66
CA GLU A 104 -5.45 1.44 -13.38
C GLU A 104 -4.24 1.27 -12.46
N VAL A 105 -3.13 1.90 -12.82
CA VAL A 105 -1.91 1.94 -12.00
C VAL A 105 -1.64 3.38 -11.59
N THR A 106 -1.45 3.62 -10.29
CA THR A 106 -1.12 4.97 -9.82
C THR A 106 0.27 5.39 -10.26
N THR A 107 0.38 6.65 -10.68
CA THR A 107 1.66 7.27 -11.05
C THR A 107 2.37 7.91 -9.84
N LYS A 108 1.73 7.92 -8.65
CA LYS A 108 2.26 8.50 -7.41
C LYS A 108 3.38 7.67 -6.75
N GLN A 109 4.02 6.81 -7.50
CA GLN A 109 5.10 5.94 -7.03
C GLN A 109 6.42 6.22 -7.76
N PRO A 110 7.57 5.80 -7.21
CA PRO A 110 8.84 5.90 -7.91
C PRO A 110 8.78 5.22 -9.27
N PHE A 111 9.45 5.79 -10.29
CA PHE A 111 9.41 5.29 -11.68
C PHE A 111 9.72 3.80 -11.81
N ARG A 112 10.69 3.28 -11.02
CA ARG A 112 10.99 1.83 -11.00
C ARG A 112 9.81 1.00 -10.50
N ALA A 113 9.16 1.41 -9.42
CA ALA A 113 7.99 0.71 -8.88
C ALA A 113 6.81 0.76 -9.86
N TYR A 114 6.66 1.88 -10.59
CA TYR A 114 5.70 2.02 -11.68
C TYR A 114 5.94 1.02 -12.82
N VAL A 115 7.17 0.93 -13.34
CA VAL A 115 7.53 -0.04 -14.37
C VAL A 115 7.35 -1.48 -13.87
N THR A 116 7.78 -1.78 -12.63
CA THR A 116 7.59 -3.11 -12.04
C THR A 116 6.12 -3.49 -11.94
N ALA A 117 5.24 -2.57 -11.50
CA ALA A 117 3.80 -2.84 -11.42
C ALA A 117 3.19 -3.16 -12.79
N ILE A 118 3.59 -2.44 -13.85
CA ILE A 118 3.17 -2.74 -15.23
C ILE A 118 3.64 -4.14 -15.64
N CYS A 119 4.91 -4.49 -15.38
CA CYS A 119 5.46 -5.79 -15.74
C CYS A 119 4.81 -6.95 -14.95
N GLU A 120 4.57 -6.77 -13.65
CA GLU A 120 3.91 -7.77 -12.80
C GLU A 120 2.46 -8.01 -13.21
N LEU A 121 1.72 -6.95 -13.51
CA LEU A 121 0.38 -7.07 -14.09
C LEU A 121 0.47 -7.86 -15.39
N SER A 122 1.33 -7.43 -16.32
CA SER A 122 1.54 -8.11 -17.61
C SER A 122 1.89 -9.60 -17.48
N ALA A 123 2.59 -10.00 -16.41
CA ALA A 123 2.96 -11.39 -16.15
C ALA A 123 1.86 -12.23 -15.46
N ARG A 124 0.98 -11.62 -14.66
CA ARG A 124 -0.13 -12.32 -13.97
C ARG A 124 -1.34 -12.55 -14.88
N LEU A 125 -1.53 -11.66 -15.85
CA LEU A 125 -2.67 -11.65 -16.74
C LEU A 125 -2.80 -12.91 -17.64
N PRO A 126 -1.71 -13.54 -18.13
CA PRO A 126 -1.78 -14.83 -18.80
C PRO A 126 -2.40 -15.95 -17.97
N ALA A 127 -2.10 -15.99 -16.68
CA ALA A 127 -2.64 -16.99 -15.77
C ALA A 127 -4.14 -16.79 -15.55
N GLU A 128 -4.58 -15.55 -15.39
CA GLU A 128 -6.00 -15.20 -15.25
C GLU A 128 -6.77 -15.35 -16.59
N ALA A 129 -6.11 -15.13 -17.75
CA ALA A 129 -6.70 -15.31 -19.08
C ALA A 129 -7.18 -16.74 -19.34
N SER A 130 -6.51 -17.71 -18.71
CA SER A 130 -6.84 -19.13 -18.80
C SER A 130 -8.05 -19.55 -17.94
N SER A 131 -8.41 -18.77 -16.90
CA SER A 131 -9.48 -19.11 -15.95
C SER A 131 -10.87 -18.54 -16.29
N GLY A 132 -10.98 -17.75 -17.36
CA GLY A 132 -12.26 -17.41 -18.00
C GLY A 132 -13.05 -16.24 -17.40
N THR A 133 -12.57 -15.59 -16.35
CA THR A 133 -13.29 -14.52 -15.66
C THR A 133 -12.91 -13.14 -16.21
N PHE A 134 -13.64 -12.63 -17.22
CA PHE A 134 -13.41 -11.28 -17.76
C PHE A 134 -14.69 -10.49 -17.98
N ASP A 135 -14.65 -9.22 -17.57
CA ASP A 135 -15.71 -8.24 -17.80
C ASP A 135 -15.61 -7.69 -19.22
N HIS A 136 -16.74 -7.60 -19.93
CA HIS A 136 -16.77 -7.28 -21.36
C HIS A 136 -17.08 -5.81 -21.56
N GLY A 137 -16.08 -5.03 -22.02
CA GLY A 137 -16.26 -3.63 -22.41
C GLY A 137 -15.92 -3.39 -23.89
N HIS A 138 -16.46 -2.32 -24.47
CA HIS A 138 -16.04 -1.84 -25.79
C HIS A 138 -14.84 -0.88 -25.67
N THR A 139 -13.86 -0.99 -26.57
CA THR A 139 -12.69 -0.10 -26.62
C THR A 139 -13.01 1.18 -27.38
N THR A 140 -12.80 2.34 -26.77
CA THR A 140 -12.61 3.61 -27.48
C THR A 140 -11.12 3.77 -27.81
N THR A 141 -10.76 3.73 -29.09
CA THR A 141 -9.42 4.06 -29.56
C THR A 141 -9.21 5.57 -29.45
N SER A 142 -8.37 6.01 -28.52
CA SER A 142 -7.80 7.36 -28.58
C SER A 142 -6.41 7.28 -29.20
N SER A 143 -6.22 7.93 -30.34
CA SER A 143 -4.94 8.08 -31.01
C SER A 143 -4.24 9.31 -30.46
N TRP A 144 -3.22 9.13 -29.61
CA TRP A 144 -2.30 10.21 -29.25
C TRP A 144 -0.93 9.86 -29.81
N SER A 145 -0.42 10.73 -30.68
CA SER A 145 0.81 10.54 -31.43
C SER A 145 1.92 11.44 -30.90
N SER A 146 2.99 10.87 -30.35
CA SER A 146 4.39 11.28 -30.59
C SER A 146 5.35 10.40 -29.79
N THR A 147 6.46 9.99 -30.43
CA THR A 147 7.63 9.42 -29.74
C THR A 147 8.34 10.53 -28.97
N PRO A 148 8.65 10.36 -27.67
CA PRO A 148 9.28 11.41 -26.90
C PRO A 148 10.72 11.67 -27.37
N GLU A 149 11.06 12.93 -27.58
CA GLU A 149 12.44 13.35 -27.88
C GLU A 149 13.32 13.34 -26.62
N LEU A 150 14.64 13.19 -26.76
CA LEU A 150 15.59 13.15 -25.63
C LEU A 150 15.37 14.26 -24.57
N PRO A 151 15.11 15.53 -24.94
CA PRO A 151 14.84 16.59 -23.97
C PRO A 151 13.57 16.34 -23.14
N GLN A 152 12.54 15.73 -23.72
CA GLN A 152 11.29 15.41 -23.04
C GLN A 152 11.48 14.27 -22.04
N ILE A 153 12.29 13.27 -22.39
CA ILE A 153 12.69 12.18 -21.48
C ILE A 153 13.46 12.75 -20.29
N VAL A 154 14.45 13.61 -20.54
CA VAL A 154 15.24 14.27 -19.48
C VAL A 154 14.36 15.12 -18.57
N TYR A 155 13.42 15.88 -19.14
CA TYR A 155 12.48 16.70 -18.36
C TYR A 155 11.54 15.85 -17.50
N GLY A 156 10.96 14.77 -18.06
CA GLY A 156 10.06 13.86 -17.35
C GLY A 156 10.75 13.13 -16.19
N VAL A 157 11.94 12.55 -16.45
CA VAL A 157 12.77 11.91 -15.41
C VAL A 157 13.22 12.94 -14.37
N GLY A 158 13.60 14.14 -14.81
CA GLY A 158 13.96 15.27 -13.97
C GLY A 158 12.84 15.65 -13.00
N LYS A 159 11.58 15.74 -13.46
CA LYS A 159 10.42 15.99 -12.59
C LYS A 159 10.24 14.93 -11.50
N THR A 160 10.41 13.64 -11.81
CA THR A 160 10.34 12.58 -10.81
C THR A 160 11.50 12.60 -9.81
N LEU A 161 12.70 12.97 -10.25
CA LEU A 161 13.87 13.14 -9.39
C LEU A 161 13.69 14.36 -8.48
N VAL A 162 13.22 15.50 -9.01
CA VAL A 162 12.87 16.70 -8.24
C VAL A 162 11.74 16.40 -7.26
N GLY A 163 10.70 15.68 -7.65
CA GLY A 163 9.62 15.28 -6.73
C GLY A 163 10.09 14.32 -5.63
N SER A 164 11.08 13.48 -5.90
CA SER A 164 11.68 12.59 -4.90
C SER A 164 12.68 13.31 -4.01
N MET A 165 13.43 14.26 -4.55
CA MET A 165 14.29 15.17 -3.80
C MET A 165 13.47 16.09 -2.91
N ASN A 166 12.40 16.71 -3.43
CA ASN A 166 11.48 17.53 -2.65
C ASN A 166 10.81 16.73 -1.54
N ARG A 167 10.43 15.45 -1.74
CA ARG A 167 9.93 14.61 -0.64
C ARG A 167 11.00 14.34 0.44
N ARG A 168 12.26 14.13 0.04
CA ARG A 168 13.38 13.96 0.98
C ARG A 168 13.76 15.26 1.68
N PHE A 169 13.67 16.37 0.97
CA PHE A 169 13.96 17.71 1.46
C PHE A 169 12.84 18.21 2.38
N ASP A 170 11.58 17.97 2.02
CA ASP A 170 10.41 18.14 2.89
C ASP A 170 10.53 17.23 4.10
N TRP A 171 10.89 15.95 3.99
CA TRP A 171 11.11 15.10 5.17
C TRP A 171 12.26 15.60 6.06
N ALA A 172 13.32 16.15 5.46
CA ALA A 172 14.49 16.68 6.18
C ALA A 172 14.25 18.07 6.82
N ILE A 173 13.37 18.90 6.24
CA ILE A 173 13.09 20.28 6.69
C ILE A 173 11.77 20.38 7.45
N ARG A 174 10.75 19.66 7.00
CA ARG A 174 9.46 19.43 7.66
C ARG A 174 9.52 18.03 8.27
N GLN A 175 10.17 17.90 9.42
CA GLN A 175 9.96 16.69 10.22
C GLN A 175 8.45 16.57 10.42
N PRO A 176 7.78 15.51 9.92
CA PRO A 176 6.35 15.37 10.08
C PRO A 176 6.08 15.30 11.59
N THR A 177 5.54 16.36 12.17
CA THR A 177 5.11 16.37 13.56
C THR A 177 3.74 15.74 13.59
N TRP A 178 3.70 14.44 13.88
CA TRP A 178 2.46 13.74 14.19
C TRP A 178 2.21 13.89 15.68
N SER A 179 1.09 14.51 16.02
CA SER A 179 0.75 14.84 17.39
C SER A 179 -0.73 14.65 17.66
N ILE A 180 -1.10 14.76 18.93
CA ILE A 180 -2.46 14.59 19.41
C ILE A 180 -3.10 15.97 19.53
N GLY A 181 -4.28 16.12 18.94
CA GLY A 181 -5.14 17.29 19.13
C GLY A 181 -6.36 16.92 19.97
N LEU A 182 -6.68 17.75 20.96
CA LEU A 182 -7.88 17.61 21.79
C LEU A 182 -8.89 18.69 21.41
N ILE A 183 -10.12 18.26 21.12
CA ILE A 183 -11.27 19.13 20.88
C ILE A 183 -12.39 18.70 21.84
N GLU A 184 -12.88 19.62 22.66
CA GLU A 184 -13.95 19.34 23.63
C GLU A 184 -15.34 19.37 22.97
N ARG A 185 -15.53 18.55 21.92
CA ARG A 185 -16.77 18.47 21.13
C ARG A 185 -17.14 17.02 20.82
N PRO A 186 -18.42 16.72 20.56
CA PRO A 186 -18.84 15.41 20.09
C PRO A 186 -18.14 15.05 18.77
N ILE A 187 -17.75 13.78 18.61
CA ILE A 187 -17.00 13.29 17.44
C ILE A 187 -17.68 13.59 16.09
N GLY A 188 -19.02 13.60 16.05
CA GLY A 188 -19.80 13.90 14.84
C GLY A 188 -19.80 15.38 14.41
N ALA A 189 -19.22 16.27 15.21
CA ALA A 189 -19.11 17.71 14.93
C ALA A 189 -17.65 18.17 14.80
N VAL A 190 -16.71 17.24 14.60
CA VAL A 190 -15.27 17.50 14.58
C VAL A 190 -14.84 18.06 13.23
N ALA A 191 -14.47 19.34 13.22
CA ALA A 191 -13.54 19.92 12.28
C ALA A 191 -12.47 20.64 13.12
N PRO A 192 -11.16 20.47 12.84
CA PRO A 192 -10.14 21.24 13.52
C PRO A 192 -10.39 22.74 13.33
N ASP A 193 -10.43 23.47 14.42
CA ASP A 193 -10.54 24.92 14.45
C ASP A 193 -9.57 25.51 15.50
N ASP A 194 -9.60 26.82 15.68
CA ASP A 194 -8.72 27.55 16.61
C ASP A 194 -8.91 27.17 18.08
N THR A 195 -9.89 26.32 18.42
CA THR A 195 -10.12 25.80 19.77
C THR A 195 -9.39 24.47 20.04
N THR A 196 -8.71 23.90 19.05
CA THR A 196 -7.97 22.64 19.18
C THR A 196 -6.74 22.82 20.06
N ILE A 197 -6.65 22.03 21.14
CA ILE A 197 -5.47 21.99 22.01
C ILE A 197 -4.52 20.94 21.47
N TRP A 198 -3.40 21.38 20.90
CA TRP A 198 -2.36 20.49 20.38
C TRP A 198 -1.37 20.13 21.47
N PHE A 199 -1.07 18.84 21.60
CA PHE A 199 -0.01 18.37 22.45
C PHE A 199 1.30 18.31 21.67
N GLU A 200 2.41 18.72 22.30
CA GLU A 200 3.71 18.78 21.64
C GLU A 200 4.56 17.56 22.05
N PRO A 201 4.77 16.58 21.15
CA PRO A 201 5.70 15.49 21.42
C PRO A 201 7.14 16.02 21.49
N PRO A 202 8.05 15.35 22.22
CA PRO A 202 9.46 15.68 22.19
C PRO A 202 10.03 15.59 20.77
N ARG A 203 11.14 16.31 20.52
CA ARG A 203 11.82 16.24 19.23
C ARG A 203 12.22 14.79 18.90
N HIS A 204 11.96 14.38 17.65
CA HIS A 204 12.15 13.01 17.16
C HIS A 204 11.14 11.97 17.68
N HIS A 205 10.06 12.40 18.31
CA HIS A 205 8.96 11.53 18.72
C HIS A 205 7.69 11.92 17.97
N LEU A 206 6.88 10.92 17.64
CA LEU A 206 5.55 11.07 17.09
C LEU A 206 4.54 10.48 18.08
N TRP A 207 3.42 11.16 18.31
CA TRP A 207 2.33 10.66 19.15
C TRP A 207 1.10 10.36 18.31
N ALA A 208 0.70 9.10 18.24
CA ALA A 208 -0.38 8.61 17.39
C ALA A 208 -1.41 7.78 18.19
N ASP A 209 -2.53 7.47 17.52
CA ASP A 209 -3.61 6.60 18.01
C ASP A 209 -4.04 6.86 19.46
N PRO A 210 -4.52 8.09 19.77
CA PRO A 210 -4.93 8.43 21.12
C PRO A 210 -6.27 7.76 21.50
N PHE A 211 -6.28 7.08 22.63
CA PHE A 211 -7.48 6.56 23.30
C PHE A 211 -7.65 7.20 24.66
N GLY A 212 -8.79 7.87 24.88
CA GLY A 212 -9.07 8.65 26.08
C GLY A 212 -10.08 7.98 27.02
N VAL A 213 -9.81 8.07 28.32
CA VAL A 213 -10.71 7.63 29.39
C VAL A 213 -10.90 8.76 30.43
N ARG A 214 -12.14 9.18 30.65
CA ARG A 214 -12.46 10.26 31.62
C ARG A 214 -12.41 9.73 33.05
N THR A 215 -11.58 10.32 33.90
CA THR A 215 -11.49 10.03 35.33
C THR A 215 -12.02 11.23 36.14
N PRO A 216 -12.25 11.10 37.46
CA PRO A 216 -12.59 12.24 38.31
C PRO A 216 -11.55 13.38 38.27
N GLU A 217 -10.28 13.06 38.00
CA GLU A 217 -9.15 13.98 37.96
C GLU A 217 -8.95 14.64 36.59
N GLY A 218 -9.65 14.16 35.55
CA GLY A 218 -9.54 14.72 34.19
C GLY A 218 -9.67 13.67 33.10
N LEU A 219 -8.80 13.77 32.09
CA LEU A 219 -8.76 12.84 30.96
C LEU A 219 -7.41 12.11 30.97
N THR A 220 -7.43 10.80 31.15
CA THR A 220 -6.26 9.95 30.91
C THR A 220 -6.27 9.50 29.45
N ILE A 221 -5.13 9.59 28.77
CA ILE A 221 -4.99 9.26 27.35
C ILE A 221 -3.85 8.26 27.20
N LEU A 222 -4.11 7.12 26.56
CA LEU A 222 -3.07 6.24 26.07
C LEU A 222 -2.82 6.55 24.59
N ALA A 223 -1.57 6.52 24.17
CA ALA A 223 -1.18 6.77 22.79
C ALA A 223 0.07 5.96 22.43
N GLU A 224 0.27 5.74 21.13
CA GLU A 224 1.55 5.28 20.62
C GLU A 224 2.54 6.45 20.61
N GLU A 225 3.73 6.23 21.16
CA GLU A 225 4.91 7.04 20.90
C GLU A 225 5.88 6.29 20.01
N LEU A 226 6.10 6.81 18.80
CA LEU A 226 7.12 6.32 17.89
C LEU A 226 8.38 7.18 18.00
N ASP A 227 9.46 6.58 18.51
CA ASP A 227 10.78 7.22 18.50
C ASP A 227 11.41 7.05 17.11
N LEU A 228 11.60 8.16 16.40
CA LEU A 228 12.12 8.16 15.03
C LEU A 228 13.59 7.70 14.94
N ARG A 229 14.28 7.56 16.06
CA ARG A 229 15.69 7.11 16.10
C ARG A 229 15.81 5.60 16.02
N ASP A 230 14.92 4.86 16.69
CA ASP A 230 14.91 3.39 16.69
C ASP A 230 13.75 2.79 15.87
N GLY A 231 12.73 3.58 15.54
CA GLY A 231 11.55 3.13 14.80
C GLY A 231 10.61 2.25 15.63
N VAL A 232 10.70 2.31 16.96
CA VAL A 232 9.92 1.47 17.88
C VAL A 232 8.80 2.30 18.53
N GLY A 233 7.57 1.86 18.32
CA GLY A 233 6.35 2.35 18.97
C GLY A 233 6.24 1.78 20.38
N ARG A 234 5.94 2.65 21.35
CA ARG A 234 5.71 2.30 22.75
C ARG A 234 4.44 2.96 23.23
N ILE A 235 3.72 2.32 24.13
CA ILE A 235 2.51 2.94 24.70
C ILE A 235 2.91 3.94 25.79
N ILE A 236 2.51 5.19 25.61
CA ILE A 236 2.65 6.25 26.60
C ILE A 236 1.31 6.56 27.25
N GLN A 237 1.35 7.07 28.47
CA GLN A 237 0.17 7.57 29.16
C GLN A 237 0.32 9.06 29.44
N LEU A 238 -0.70 9.82 29.04
CA LEU A 238 -0.83 11.25 29.27
C LEU A 238 -2.00 11.52 30.22
N ALA A 239 -1.88 12.54 31.06
CA ALA A 239 -2.99 13.12 31.81
C ALA A 239 -3.26 14.53 31.32
N TYR A 240 -4.51 14.82 30.98
CA TYR A 240 -4.99 16.14 30.63
C TYR A 240 -5.98 16.64 31.70
N ALA A 241 -5.62 17.74 32.34
CA ALA A 241 -6.44 18.42 33.34
C ALA A 241 -6.15 19.93 33.30
N GLU A 242 -7.19 20.75 33.46
CA GLU A 242 -7.09 22.22 33.54
C GLU A 242 -6.30 22.85 32.37
N GLY A 243 -6.49 22.33 31.15
CA GLY A 243 -5.81 22.84 29.95
C GLY A 243 -4.32 22.46 29.83
N LYS A 244 -3.82 21.57 30.70
CA LYS A 244 -2.43 21.11 30.70
C LYS A 244 -2.35 19.61 30.44
N VAL A 245 -1.40 19.22 29.60
CA VAL A 245 -1.04 17.82 29.35
C VAL A 245 0.26 17.48 30.09
N ASN A 246 0.27 16.35 30.79
CA ASN A 246 1.44 15.81 31.47
C ASN A 246 1.68 14.38 31.01
N VAL A 247 2.94 14.02 30.75
CA VAL A 247 3.33 12.62 30.53
C VAL A 247 3.41 11.94 31.89
N ILE A 248 2.56 10.94 32.12
CA ILE A 248 2.53 10.16 33.36
C ILE A 248 3.59 9.05 33.31
N GLY A 249 3.64 8.35 32.18
CA GLY A 249 4.56 7.24 31.99
C GLY A 249 4.85 7.01 30.52
N ARG A 250 6.04 6.47 30.25
CA ARG A 250 6.44 5.97 28.95
C ARG A 250 6.62 4.47 29.04
N ASP A 251 6.22 3.76 27.99
CA ASP A 251 6.27 2.29 27.96
C ASP A 251 5.49 1.67 29.14
N VAL A 252 4.26 2.14 29.32
CA VAL A 252 3.43 1.77 30.49
C VAL A 252 2.91 0.34 30.41
N LEU A 253 2.97 -0.28 29.23
CA LEU A 253 2.64 -1.68 29.02
C LEU A 253 3.95 -2.45 28.85
N SER A 254 4.11 -3.55 29.59
CA SER A 254 5.30 -4.41 29.55
C SER A 254 5.35 -5.32 28.30
N CYS A 255 5.26 -4.69 27.12
CA CYS A 255 5.37 -5.35 25.82
C CYS A 255 6.83 -5.71 25.50
N LYS A 256 7.07 -6.77 24.72
CA LYS A 256 8.44 -7.21 24.41
C LYS A 256 9.05 -6.47 23.22
N GLY A 257 8.22 -5.85 22.38
CA GLY A 257 8.62 -5.22 21.13
C GLY A 257 7.81 -3.97 20.83
N HIS A 258 7.54 -3.76 19.54
CA HIS A 258 6.72 -2.63 19.09
C HIS A 258 5.27 -2.78 19.58
N ALA A 259 4.73 -1.72 20.17
CA ALA A 259 3.34 -1.64 20.58
C ALA A 259 2.71 -0.34 20.09
N SER A 260 1.54 -0.47 19.46
CA SER A 260 0.75 0.64 18.90
C SER A 260 -0.74 0.46 19.22
N TYR A 261 -1.59 1.37 18.74
CA TYR A 261 -3.04 1.27 18.81
C TYR A 261 -3.59 0.78 20.18
N PRO A 262 -3.44 1.56 21.27
CA PRO A 262 -3.79 1.12 22.62
C PRO A 262 -5.31 1.21 22.87
N PHE A 263 -6.08 0.31 22.25
CA PHE A 263 -7.53 0.31 22.35
C PHE A 263 -8.00 0.19 23.81
N LEU A 264 -8.75 1.19 24.29
CA LEU A 264 -9.27 1.21 25.67
C LEU A 264 -10.74 0.79 25.72
N LEU A 265 -11.08 -0.01 26.73
CA LEU A 265 -12.47 -0.31 27.07
C LEU A 265 -12.71 -0.27 28.59
N ARG A 266 -13.98 -0.18 28.95
CA ARG A 266 -14.46 -0.26 30.33
C ARG A 266 -15.37 -1.45 30.48
N ASP A 267 -15.12 -2.26 31.51
CA ASP A 267 -15.99 -3.36 31.88
C ASP A 267 -15.94 -3.56 33.40
N GLU A 268 -17.12 -3.79 34.01
CA GLU A 268 -17.30 -3.97 35.46
C GLU A 268 -16.57 -2.94 36.36
N GLY A 269 -16.48 -1.69 35.90
CA GLY A 269 -15.79 -0.61 36.64
C GLY A 269 -14.26 -0.63 36.56
N ALA A 270 -13.67 -1.60 35.84
CA ALA A 270 -12.27 -1.62 35.50
C ALA A 270 -12.02 -0.99 34.11
N VAL A 271 -10.78 -0.55 33.88
CA VAL A 271 -10.31 -0.08 32.58
C VAL A 271 -9.31 -1.10 32.04
N PHE A 272 -9.52 -1.50 30.80
CA PHE A 272 -8.64 -2.41 30.09
C PHE A 272 -8.06 -1.76 28.84
N CYS A 273 -6.91 -2.26 28.43
CA CYS A 273 -6.20 -1.86 27.22
C CYS A 273 -5.88 -3.11 26.39
N VAL A 274 -6.13 -3.05 25.10
CA VAL A 274 -5.74 -4.06 24.10
C VAL A 274 -4.79 -3.37 23.12
N PRO A 275 -3.46 -3.42 23.35
CA PRO A 275 -2.51 -2.86 22.41
C PRO A 275 -2.36 -3.76 21.18
N GLU A 276 -2.08 -3.16 20.02
CA GLU A 276 -1.53 -3.90 18.90
C GLU A 276 -0.09 -4.34 19.25
N THR A 277 0.15 -5.64 19.22
CA THR A 277 1.46 -6.27 19.50
C THR A 277 1.70 -7.41 18.50
N SER A 278 1.55 -7.13 17.20
CA SER A 278 1.61 -8.14 16.13
C SER A 278 2.90 -8.97 16.13
N GLN A 279 4.01 -8.41 16.60
CA GLN A 279 5.30 -9.09 16.77
C GLN A 279 5.29 -10.17 17.85
N ASP A 280 4.48 -9.99 18.90
CA ASP A 280 4.35 -10.93 20.02
C ASP A 280 3.43 -12.12 19.70
N ARG A 281 2.79 -12.09 18.51
CA ARG A 281 1.88 -13.13 18.01
C ARG A 281 0.72 -13.43 18.97
N GLU A 282 0.21 -12.41 19.63
CA GLU A 282 -0.90 -12.52 20.55
C GLU A 282 -1.77 -11.27 20.53
N VAL A 283 -2.99 -11.38 21.04
CA VAL A 283 -3.81 -10.25 21.46
C VAL A 283 -3.85 -10.27 22.98
N ALA A 284 -3.09 -9.38 23.60
CA ALA A 284 -3.01 -9.29 25.06
C ALA A 284 -4.06 -8.31 25.61
N LEU A 285 -4.63 -8.65 26.77
CA LEU A 285 -5.49 -7.76 27.54
C LEU A 285 -4.70 -7.27 28.76
N TYR A 286 -4.56 -5.95 28.88
CA TYR A 286 -3.98 -5.30 30.05
C TYR A 286 -5.07 -4.67 30.90
N ARG A 287 -4.92 -4.72 32.22
CA ARG A 287 -5.80 -4.08 33.19
C ARG A 287 -5.06 -2.95 33.90
N ALA A 288 -5.70 -1.81 34.05
CA ALA A 288 -5.16 -0.73 34.87
C ALA A 288 -5.29 -1.09 36.36
N ARG A 289 -4.17 -1.09 37.08
CA ARG A 289 -4.14 -1.18 38.54
C ARG A 289 -4.23 0.21 39.18
N ASP A 290 -3.56 1.18 38.56
CA ASP A 290 -3.61 2.58 38.95
C ASP A 290 -3.41 3.48 37.72
N LEU A 291 -4.51 4.08 37.25
CA LEU A 291 -4.48 5.01 36.12
C LEU A 291 -3.72 6.30 36.45
N THR A 292 -3.62 6.72 37.70
CA THR A 292 -2.94 7.98 38.07
C THR A 292 -1.43 7.87 37.86
N HIS A 293 -0.87 6.67 38.10
CA HIS A 293 0.56 6.40 37.98
C HIS A 293 0.93 5.61 36.72
N GLY A 294 -0.05 5.25 35.89
CA GLY A 294 0.18 4.44 34.69
C GLY A 294 0.62 3.02 35.02
N ASP A 295 0.10 2.45 36.11
CA ASP A 295 0.36 1.06 36.48
C ASP A 295 -0.62 0.12 35.78
N TRP A 296 -0.09 -0.63 34.81
CA TRP A 296 -0.81 -1.63 34.04
C TRP A 296 -0.23 -3.02 34.28
N VAL A 297 -1.10 -4.02 34.29
CA VAL A 297 -0.71 -5.43 34.37
C VAL A 297 -1.34 -6.20 33.23
N LYS A 298 -0.59 -7.13 32.62
CA LYS A 298 -1.16 -8.08 31.65
C LYS A 298 -2.12 -9.00 32.41
N GLU A 299 -3.41 -8.86 32.13
CA GLU A 299 -4.48 -9.64 32.75
C GLU A 299 -4.53 -11.05 32.14
N THR A 300 -4.58 -11.11 30.80
CA THR A 300 -4.65 -12.39 30.07
C THR A 300 -4.24 -12.23 28.60
N THR A 301 -4.22 -13.34 27.88
CA THR A 301 -4.05 -13.40 26.42
C THR A 301 -5.37 -13.84 25.80
N LEU A 302 -6.01 -12.96 25.02
CA LEU A 302 -7.30 -13.22 24.37
C LEU A 302 -7.16 -14.18 23.20
N LEU A 303 -6.15 -13.95 22.36
CA LEU A 303 -5.80 -14.80 21.22
C LEU A 303 -4.30 -15.05 21.23
N SER A 304 -3.88 -16.27 20.91
CA SER A 304 -2.46 -16.65 20.85
C SER A 304 -2.12 -17.26 19.50
N GLY A 305 -0.87 -17.09 19.08
CA GLY A 305 -0.36 -17.63 17.81
C GLY A 305 -0.77 -16.84 16.57
N VAL A 306 -1.37 -15.66 16.71
CA VAL A 306 -1.91 -14.83 15.61
C VAL A 306 -1.18 -13.50 15.51
N GLN A 307 -0.95 -13.00 14.29
CA GLN A 307 -0.44 -11.65 14.06
C GLN A 307 -1.63 -10.73 13.79
N ALA A 308 -2.31 -10.32 14.86
CA ALA A 308 -3.43 -9.40 14.78
C ALA A 308 -2.93 -7.94 14.75
N VAL A 309 -3.66 -7.10 14.02
CA VAL A 309 -3.44 -5.65 13.90
C VAL A 309 -4.74 -4.93 14.24
N ASP A 310 -4.66 -3.73 14.81
CA ASP A 310 -5.80 -2.87 15.16
C ASP A 310 -6.95 -3.57 15.91
N SER A 311 -6.61 -4.48 16.83
CA SER A 311 -7.61 -5.31 17.53
C SER A 311 -8.53 -4.47 18.41
N SER A 312 -9.79 -4.33 17.99
CA SER A 312 -10.81 -3.52 18.66
C SER A 312 -11.94 -4.40 19.18
N LEU A 313 -12.30 -4.25 20.44
CA LEU A 313 -13.40 -5.01 21.05
C LEU A 313 -14.69 -4.21 21.06
N THR A 314 -15.81 -4.88 20.77
CA THR A 314 -17.15 -4.33 20.97
C THR A 314 -18.07 -5.36 21.59
N PHE A 315 -18.96 -4.92 22.48
CA PHE A 315 -19.93 -5.78 23.13
C PHE A 315 -21.32 -5.53 22.58
N HIS A 316 -21.96 -6.58 22.07
CA HIS A 316 -23.29 -6.50 21.48
C HIS A 316 -24.11 -7.73 21.87
N GLU A 317 -25.31 -7.50 22.40
CA GLU A 317 -26.29 -8.55 22.76
C GLU A 317 -25.71 -9.71 23.59
N GLY A 318 -24.91 -9.40 24.62
CA GLY A 318 -24.35 -10.42 25.50
C GLY A 318 -23.07 -11.08 24.97
N THR A 319 -22.58 -10.65 23.80
CA THR A 319 -21.43 -11.26 23.13
C THR A 319 -20.35 -10.23 22.84
N TRP A 320 -19.10 -10.60 23.10
CA TRP A 320 -17.93 -9.83 22.69
C TRP A 320 -17.53 -10.17 21.26
N PHE A 321 -17.27 -9.14 20.46
CA PHE A 321 -16.78 -9.21 19.10
C PHE A 321 -15.42 -8.51 19.01
N MET A 322 -14.54 -9.07 18.20
CA MET A 322 -13.25 -8.51 17.81
C MET A 322 -13.15 -8.54 16.29
#